data_AF-A0A395W2X2-F1
#
_entry.id   AF-A0A395W2X2-F1
#
_cell.length_a   1.000
_cell.length_b   1.000
_cell.length_c   1.000
_cell.angle_alpha   90.00
_cell.angle_beta   90.00
_cell.angle_gamma   90.00
#
_symmetry.space_group_name_H-M   'P 1'
#
loop_
_entity.id
_entity.type
_entity.pdbx_description
1 polymer ?
#
loop_
_entity_poly.entity_id
_entity_poly.type
_entity_poly.pdbx_seq_one_letter_code
_entity_poly.pdbx_strand_id
1 'polypeptide(L)' 'MATFVLTARHDIDRLGGLHIDRGQQYTININMMGITPYNLFNNSRCRDALIQQFRMNGIDVPSSDTGIYSKGTWDIKML' A
#
# COMPACT_ATOMS: atom_id res chain seq x y z
N MET A 1 14.63 -8.47 -2.60
CA MET A 1 13.83 -7.35 -2.06
C MET A 1 13.17 -6.69 -3.25
N ALA A 2 11.85 -6.67 -3.30
CA ALA A 2 11.12 -6.00 -4.38
C ALA A 2 10.66 -4.63 -3.86
N THR A 3 10.95 -3.58 -4.61
CA THR A 3 10.53 -2.21 -4.28
C THR A 3 9.37 -1.82 -5.18
N PHE A 4 8.34 -1.24 -4.58
CA PHE A 4 7.16 -0.77 -5.30
C PHE A 4 6.89 0.69 -4.96
N VAL A 5 6.43 1.44 -5.96
CA VAL A 5 5.85 2.76 -5.80
C VAL A 5 4.35 2.62 -5.90
N LEU A 6 3.66 3.01 -4.83
CA LEU A 6 2.21 3.12 -4.75
C LEU A 6 1.82 4.57 -4.99
N THR A 7 1.04 4.84 -6.03
CA THR A 7 0.49 6.17 -6.30
C THR A 7 -1.01 6.15 -6.03
N ALA A 8 -1.52 7.04 -5.18
CA ALA A 8 -2.94 7.13 -4.90
C ALA A 8 -3.72 7.50 -6.17
N ARG A 9 -4.73 6.68 -6.55
CA ARG A 9 -5.52 6.93 -7.78
C ARG A 9 -6.59 8.01 -7.61
N HIS A 10 -7.04 8.20 -6.39
CA HIS A 10 -8.05 9.16 -5.95
C HIS A 10 -7.71 9.60 -4.52
N ASP A 11 -8.37 10.64 -4.03
CA ASP A 11 -8.20 11.10 -2.65
C ASP A 11 -8.73 10.03 -1.69
N ILE A 12 -7.93 9.67 -0.68
CA ILE A 12 -8.27 8.62 0.28
C ILE A 12 -8.49 9.27 1.63
N ASP A 13 -9.77 9.45 1.96
CA ASP A 13 -10.20 9.88 3.29
C ASP A 13 -10.61 8.68 4.14
N ARG A 14 -10.14 8.64 5.39
CA ARG A 14 -10.58 7.64 6.38
C ARG A 14 -11.05 8.28 7.66
N LEU A 15 -12.06 7.64 8.25
CA LEU A 15 -12.57 7.93 9.59
C LEU A 15 -11.44 7.65 10.59
N GLY A 16 -10.74 8.70 11.01
CA GLY A 16 -9.47 8.60 11.75
C GLY A 16 -8.47 9.71 11.41
N GLY A 17 -8.78 10.57 10.43
CA GLY A 17 -7.95 11.73 10.08
C GLY A 17 -6.82 11.41 9.10
N LEU A 18 -6.74 10.17 8.61
CA LEU A 18 -5.88 9.84 7.49
C LEU A 18 -6.48 10.42 6.20
N HIS A 19 -5.75 11.35 5.60
CA HIS A 19 -6.01 11.92 4.30
C HIS A 19 -4.79 11.69 3.41
N ILE A 20 -5.01 11.16 2.22
CA ILE A 20 -3.98 10.95 1.21
C ILE A 20 -4.47 11.57 -0.08
N ASP A 21 -3.72 12.54 -0.60
CA ASP A 21 -4.06 13.22 -1.84
C ASP A 21 -3.88 12.29 -3.04
N ARG A 22 -4.74 12.45 -4.03
CA ARG A 22 -4.58 11.81 -5.34
C ARG A 22 -3.21 12.15 -5.93
N GLY A 23 -2.51 11.14 -6.41
CA GLY A 23 -1.18 11.28 -6.99
C GLY A 23 -0.04 11.22 -5.96
N GLN A 24 -0.34 11.22 -4.66
CA GLN A 24 0.66 11.03 -3.63
C GLN A 24 1.31 9.65 -3.76
N GLN A 25 2.64 9.62 -3.63
CA GLN A 25 3.45 8.43 -3.85
C GLN A 25 4.06 7.92 -2.56
N TYR A 26 4.02 6.60 -2.39
CA TYR A 26 4.66 5.90 -1.29
C TYR A 26 5.56 4.81 -1.84
N THR A 27 6.79 4.77 -1.32
CA THR A 27 7.72 3.69 -1.66
C THR A 27 7.63 2.64 -0.57
N ILE A 28 7.34 1.41 -0.98
CA ILE A 28 7.26 0.26 -0.09
C ILE A 28 8.27 -0.79 -0.53
N ASN A 29 8.84 -1.47 0.46
CA ASN A 29 9.80 -2.53 0.21
C ASN A 29 9.29 -3.85 0.78
N ILE A 30 9.20 -4.86 -0.07
CA ILE A 30 8.73 -6.19 0.30
C ILE A 30 9.87 -7.19 0.16
N ASN A 31 10.27 -7.77 1.28
CA ASN A 31 11.34 -8.78 1.36
C ASN A 31 10.82 -10.20 1.08
N MET A 32 10.12 -10.38 -0.04
CA MET A 32 9.66 -11.70 -0.51
C MET A 32 9.96 -11.90 -1.98
N MET A 33 10.37 -13.12 -2.35
CA MET A 33 10.55 -13.51 -3.75
C MET A 33 9.18 -13.79 -4.40
N GLY A 34 9.05 -13.49 -5.69
CA GLY A 34 7.85 -13.76 -6.48
C GLY A 34 6.69 -12.77 -6.28
N ILE A 35 6.91 -11.66 -5.58
CA ILE A 35 5.92 -10.60 -5.45
C ILE A 35 5.96 -9.70 -6.69
N THR A 36 4.79 -9.44 -7.24
CA THR A 36 4.54 -8.60 -8.39
C THR A 36 3.50 -7.54 -8.02
N PRO A 37 3.40 -6.44 -8.78
CA PRO A 37 2.36 -5.44 -8.54
C PRO A 37 0.94 -6.02 -8.49
N TYR A 38 0.68 -7.08 -9.25
CA TYR A 38 -0.64 -7.71 -9.33
C TYR A 38 -1.02 -8.50 -8.06
N ASN A 39 -0.04 -9.14 -7.42
CA ASN A 39 -0.30 -10.02 -6.26
C ASN A 39 0.01 -9.35 -4.91
N LEU A 40 0.59 -8.15 -4.90
CA LEU A 40 1.01 -7.42 -3.70
C LEU A 40 -0.09 -7.33 -2.63
N PHE A 41 -1.28 -6.83 -3.00
CA PHE A 41 -2.41 -6.68 -2.07
C PHE A 41 -3.29 -7.93 -1.93
N ASN A 42 -3.18 -8.90 -2.85
CA ASN A 42 -3.96 -10.14 -2.83
C ASN A 42 -3.20 -11.31 -2.17
N ASN A 43 -2.00 -11.06 -1.66
CA ASN A 43 -1.19 -12.06 -0.98
C ASN A 43 -1.21 -11.81 0.53
N SER A 44 -1.84 -12.72 1.27
CA SER A 44 -1.92 -12.64 2.74
C SER A 44 -0.54 -12.57 3.39
N ARG A 45 0.48 -13.18 2.78
CA ARG A 45 1.86 -13.15 3.28
C ARG A 45 2.46 -11.75 3.26
N CYS A 46 2.05 -10.90 2.31
CA CYS A 46 2.55 -9.52 2.18
C CYS A 46 1.81 -8.54 3.10
N ARG A 47 0.69 -8.93 3.71
CA ARG A 47 -0.17 -8.02 4.45
C ARG A 47 0.56 -7.37 5.63
N ASP A 48 1.27 -8.17 6.43
CA ASP A 48 2.02 -7.64 7.57
C ASP A 48 3.17 -6.72 7.14
N ALA A 49 3.88 -7.09 6.07
CA ALA A 49 4.93 -6.28 5.49
C ALA A 49 4.38 -4.95 4.94
N LEU A 50 3.22 -4.96 4.29
CA LEU A 50 2.54 -3.77 3.80
C LEU A 50 2.12 -2.84 4.94
N ILE A 51 1.50 -3.37 6.00
CA ILE A 51 1.11 -2.59 7.18
C ILE A 51 2.34 -1.91 7.78
N GLN A 52 3.44 -2.66 7.94
CA GLN A 52 4.68 -2.11 8.48
C GLN A 52 5.27 -1.02 7.58
N GLN A 53 5.30 -1.22 6.26
CA GLN A 53 5.79 -0.23 5.30
C GLN A 53 4.90 1.02 5.26
N PHE A 54 3.57 0.88 5.35
CA PHE A 54 2.67 2.02 5.44
C PHE A 54 2.90 2.83 6.72
N ARG A 55 3.04 2.15 7.87
CA ARG A 55 3.39 2.81 9.13
C ARG A 55 4.72 3.55 9.07
N MET A 56 5.73 2.96 8.43
CA MET A 56 7.02 3.62 8.19
C MET A 56 6.89 4.87 7.29
N ASN A 57 5.90 4.89 6.40
CA ASN A 57 5.55 6.04 5.56
C ASN A 57 4.57 7.02 6.24
N GLY A 58 4.29 6.86 7.55
CA GLY A 58 3.38 7.73 8.30
C GLY A 58 1.90 7.45 8.08
N ILE A 59 1.57 6.36 7.39
CA ILE A 59 0.19 5.90 7.17
C ILE A 59 -0.14 4.83 8.22
N ASP A 60 -0.88 5.20 9.26
CA ASP A 60 -1.41 4.24 10.23
C ASP A 60 -2.85 3.89 9.91
N VAL A 61 -3.04 2.74 9.24
CA VAL A 61 -4.36 2.19 8.94
C VAL A 61 -4.48 0.79 9.52
N PRO A 62 -5.64 0.45 10.11
CA PRO A 62 -5.87 -0.86 10.65
C PRO A 62 -5.83 -1.89 9.53
N SER A 63 -5.35 -3.10 9.85
CA SER A 63 -5.28 -4.20 8.91
C SER A 63 -6.63 -4.55 8.29
N SER A 64 -7.75 -4.21 8.93
CA SER A 64 -9.12 -4.43 8.44
C SER A 64 -9.57 -3.47 7.33
N ASP A 65 -8.82 -2.40 7.03
CA ASP A 65 -9.20 -1.42 5.99
C ASP A 65 -9.03 -1.99 4.58
N THR A 66 -10.06 -2.69 4.10
CA THR A 66 -10.08 -3.28 2.76
C THR A 66 -9.97 -2.24 1.65
N GLY A 67 -10.27 -0.96 1.92
CA GLY A 67 -10.19 0.12 0.95
C GLY A 67 -8.74 0.52 0.67
N ILE A 68 -7.90 0.69 1.69
CA ILE A 68 -6.47 0.98 1.49
C ILE A 68 -5.73 -0.25 0.99
N TYR A 69 -6.02 -1.45 1.49
CA TYR A 69 -5.40 -2.68 0.99
C TYR A 69 -6.06 -3.21 -0.29
N SER A 70 -6.54 -2.31 -1.17
CA SER A 70 -7.16 -2.64 -2.45
C SER A 70 -6.28 -2.19 -3.62
N LYS A 71 -6.15 -3.06 -4.62
CA LYS A 71 -5.50 -2.74 -5.89
C LYS A 71 -6.21 -1.60 -6.64
N GLY A 72 -7.51 -1.39 -6.43
CA GLY A 72 -8.25 -0.31 -7.08
C GLY A 72 -7.82 1.08 -6.63
N THR A 73 -7.25 1.17 -5.43
CA THR A 73 -6.89 2.42 -4.74
C THR A 73 -5.53 2.94 -5.18
N TRP A 74 -4.64 2.04 -5.59
CA TRP A 74 -3.25 2.36 -5.89
C TRP A 74 -2.89 2.02 -7.32
N ASP A 75 -2.15 2.92 -7.96
CA ASP A 75 -1.33 2.58 -9.11
C ASP A 75 0.01 2.04 -8.61
N ILE A 76 0.34 0.80 -8.96
CA ILE A 76 1.45 0.06 -8.37
C ILE A 76 2.51 -0.16 -9.45
N LYS A 77 3.68 0.43 -9.27
CA LYS A 77 4.82 0.25 -10.17
C LYS A 77 5.97 -0.42 -9.43
N MET A 78 6.56 -1.45 -10.03
CA MET A 78 7.80 -2.04 -9.52
C MET A 78 8.99 -1.23 -10.03
N LEU A 79 9.98 -1.01 -9.16
CA LEU A 79 11.27 -0.41 -9.50
C LEU A 79 12.31 -1.47 -9.87
#